data_AF-A0AAW1CGM1-F1
#
_entry.id   AF-A0AAW1CGM1-F1
#
_cell.length_a   1.000
_cell.length_b   1.000
_cell.length_c   1.000
_cell.angle_alpha   90.00
_cell.angle_beta   90.00
_cell.angle_gamma   90.00
#
_symmetry.space_group_name_H-M   'P 1'
#
loop_
_entity.id
_entity.type
_entity.pdbx_description
1 polymer ?
#
loop_
_entity_poly.entity_id
_entity_poly.type
_entity_poly.pdbx_seq_one_letter_code
_entity_poly.pdbx_strand_id
1 'polypeptide(L)'
;MRAKRRSKNFLKFSIKTYTYTERFRKFKNKETIASIRSLLTQKKLHKFELASLANLCPETPEEAKALIPSLEGRFEDEELRQLLDDIQTKRSLQY
;
A
#
# COMPACT_ATOMS: atom_id res chain seq x y z
N MET A 1 -22.26 32.09 12.01
CA MET A 1 -22.53 31.05 10.99
C MET A 1 -21.30 30.39 10.35
N ARG A 2 -20.07 30.95 10.39
CA ARG A 2 -18.87 30.37 9.74
C ARG A 2 -18.31 29.09 10.41
N ALA A 3 -18.34 28.98 11.73
CA ALA A 3 -17.79 27.82 12.46
C ALA A 3 -18.56 26.51 12.20
N LYS A 4 -19.90 26.57 12.10
CA LYS A 4 -20.78 25.42 11.83
C LYS A 4 -20.59 24.85 10.41
N ARG A 5 -20.23 25.69 9.43
CA ARG A 5 -19.84 25.28 8.07
C ARG A 5 -18.48 24.58 8.03
N ARG A 6 -17.48 25.06 8.79
CA ARG A 6 -16.15 24.42 8.90
C ARG A 6 -16.23 23.01 9.48
N SER A 7 -17.00 22.81 10.55
CA SER A 7 -17.20 21.49 11.18
C SER A 7 -17.90 20.50 10.24
N LYS A 8 -18.96 20.92 9.53
CA LYS A 8 -19.61 20.07 8.51
C LYS A 8 -18.67 19.70 7.35
N ASN A 9 -17.82 20.62 6.91
CA ASN A 9 -16.85 20.34 5.84
C ASN A 9 -15.76 19.36 6.28
N PHE A 10 -15.28 19.48 7.52
CA PHE A 10 -14.33 18.52 8.10
C PHE A 10 -14.93 17.11 8.19
N LEU A 11 -16.17 17.01 8.68
CA LEU A 11 -16.90 15.74 8.74
C LEU A 11 -17.08 15.12 7.34
N LYS A 12 -17.43 15.93 6.33
CA LYS A 12 -17.57 15.48 4.94
C LYS A 12 -16.25 14.99 4.34
N PHE A 13 -15.13 15.66 4.62
CA PHE A 13 -13.79 15.20 4.19
C PHE A 13 -13.43 13.88 4.86
N SER A 14 -13.58 13.79 6.19
CA SER A 14 -13.26 12.59 6.96
C SER A 14 -14.06 11.36 6.48
N ILE A 15 -15.36 11.54 6.22
CA ILE A 15 -16.21 10.45 5.70
C ILE A 15 -15.71 10.00 4.34
N LYS A 16 -15.42 10.93 3.42
CA LYS A 16 -14.91 10.58 2.09
C LYS A 16 -13.59 9.81 2.16
N THR A 17 -12.65 10.26 2.99
CA THR A 17 -11.37 9.59 3.19
C THR A 17 -11.58 8.20 3.75
N TYR A 18 -12.40 8.04 4.79
CA TYR A 18 -12.71 6.75 5.38
C TYR A 18 -13.35 5.79 4.37
N THR A 19 -14.37 6.24 3.62
CA THR A 19 -15.03 5.43 2.60
C THR A 19 -14.06 4.99 1.49
N TYR A 20 -13.15 5.89 1.07
CA TYR A 20 -12.13 5.54 0.09
C TYR A 20 -11.16 4.48 0.64
N THR A 21 -10.60 4.72 1.83
CA THR A 21 -9.67 3.77 2.45
C THR A 21 -10.32 2.42 2.70
N GLU A 22 -11.58 2.38 3.12
CA GLU A 22 -12.28 1.12 3.39
C GLU A 22 -12.60 0.37 2.10
N ARG A 23 -12.91 1.07 1.00
CA ARG A 23 -13.16 0.45 -0.32
C ARG A 23 -11.89 -0.11 -0.95
N PHE A 24 -10.76 0.59 -0.83
CA PHE A 24 -9.50 0.21 -1.52
C PHE A 24 -8.50 -0.51 -0.63
N ARG A 25 -8.80 -0.68 0.66
CA ARG A 25 -7.99 -1.46 1.60
C ARG A 25 -7.76 -2.88 1.07
N LYS A 26 -6.50 -3.18 0.76
CA LYS A 26 -6.06 -4.51 0.32
C LYS A 26 -5.87 -5.48 1.49
N PHE A 27 -5.61 -4.95 2.69
CA PHE A 27 -5.29 -5.75 3.87
C PHE A 27 -6.32 -5.56 4.99
N LYS A 28 -7.00 -6.63 5.38
CA LYS A 28 -8.03 -6.62 6.42
C LYS A 28 -7.49 -6.88 7.81
N ASN A 29 -6.60 -7.85 7.95
CA ASN A 29 -6.05 -8.23 9.25
C ASN A 29 -4.88 -7.31 9.67
N LYS A 30 -4.89 -6.84 10.91
CA LYS A 30 -3.81 -6.02 11.50
C LYS A 30 -2.47 -6.77 11.53
N GLU A 31 -2.50 -8.07 11.75
CA GLU A 31 -1.30 -8.93 11.74
C GLU A 31 -0.69 -8.99 10.34
N THR A 32 -1.52 -9.14 9.31
CA THR A 32 -1.08 -9.10 7.90
C THR A 32 -0.45 -7.74 7.57
N ILE A 33 -1.06 -6.63 8.01
CA ILE A 33 -0.50 -5.28 7.83
C ILE A 33 0.88 -5.16 8.49
N ALA A 34 1.02 -5.64 9.73
CA ALA A 34 2.30 -5.61 10.44
C ALA A 34 3.36 -6.48 9.75
N SER A 35 2.99 -7.68 9.30
CA SER A 35 3.86 -8.61 8.59
C SER A 35 4.38 -8.01 7.28
N ILE A 36 3.50 -7.44 6.45
CA ILE A 36 3.88 -6.79 5.18
C ILE A 36 4.78 -5.59 5.44
N ARG A 37 4.48 -4.80 6.49
CA ARG A 37 5.32 -3.65 6.85
C ARG A 37 6.72 -4.10 7.25
N SER A 38 6.84 -5.17 8.03
CA SER A 38 8.14 -5.74 8.41
C SER A 38 8.90 -6.26 7.19
N LEU A 39 8.24 -7.00 6.30
CA LEU A 39 8.80 -7.52 5.05
C LEU A 39 9.43 -6.39 4.20
N LEU A 40 8.65 -5.33 3.93
CA LEU A 40 9.11 -4.22 3.09
C LEU A 40 10.18 -3.35 3.77
N THR A 41 10.15 -3.24 5.10
CA THR A 41 11.14 -2.45 5.85
C THR A 41 12.54 -3.06 5.77
N GLN A 42 12.64 -4.38 5.63
CA GLN A 42 13.93 -5.08 5.49
C GLN A 42 14.65 -4.74 4.17
N LYS A 43 13.91 -4.37 3.12
CA LYS A 43 14.44 -4.10 1.77
C LYS A 43 15.04 -2.69 1.57
N LYS A 44 15.20 -1.90 2.65
CA LYS A 44 15.76 -0.53 2.62
C LYS A 44 15.12 0.40 1.56
N LEU A 45 13.82 0.20 1.31
CA LEU A 45 13.02 1.02 0.40
C LEU A 45 12.79 2.43 0.95
N HIS A 46 12.58 3.39 0.07
CA HIS A 46 12.08 4.70 0.50
C HIS A 46 10.65 4.55 1.04
N LYS A 47 10.27 5.39 2.03
CA LYS A 47 8.93 5.32 2.67
C LYS A 47 7.80 5.39 1.66
N PHE A 48 7.99 6.16 0.59
CA PHE A 48 7.03 6.28 -0.51
C PHE A 48 6.88 4.99 -1.31
N GLU A 49 7.97 4.32 -1.63
CA GLU A 49 7.96 3.08 -2.43
C GLU A 49 7.34 1.93 -1.64
N LEU A 50 7.68 1.83 -0.35
CA LEU A 50 7.07 0.89 0.58
C LEU A 50 5.55 1.08 0.61
N ALA A 51 5.07 2.31 0.79
CA ALA A 51 3.64 2.60 0.81
C ALA A 51 2.98 2.31 -0.55
N SER A 52 3.67 2.61 -1.65
CA SER A 52 3.15 2.40 -3.00
C SER A 52 3.02 0.92 -3.34
N LEU A 53 4.04 0.10 -3.04
CA LEU A 53 3.99 -1.35 -3.22
C LEU A 53 2.87 -1.99 -2.40
N ALA A 54 2.72 -1.58 -1.13
CA ALA A 54 1.67 -2.10 -0.26
C ALA A 54 0.25 -1.67 -0.70
N ASN A 55 0.08 -0.47 -1.27
CA ASN A 55 -1.24 0.01 -1.68
C ASN A 55 -1.66 -0.49 -3.06
N LEU A 56 -0.72 -0.56 -4.01
CA LEU A 56 -0.97 -0.93 -5.40
C LEU A 56 -1.00 -2.45 -5.58
N CYS A 57 -0.16 -3.19 -4.84
CA CYS A 57 0.00 -4.64 -4.98
C CYS A 57 0.19 -5.10 -6.44
N PRO A 58 1.24 -4.62 -7.15
CA PRO A 58 1.52 -5.07 -8.51
C PRO A 58 1.81 -6.58 -8.55
N GLU A 59 1.53 -7.21 -9.69
CA GLU A 59 1.63 -8.65 -9.87
C GLU A 59 2.96 -9.06 -10.53
N THR A 60 3.55 -8.17 -11.33
CA THR A 60 4.83 -8.45 -12.01
C THR A 60 5.89 -7.38 -11.74
N PRO A 61 7.19 -7.74 -11.83
CA PRO A 61 8.29 -6.78 -11.73
C PRO A 61 8.16 -5.63 -12.73
N GLU A 62 7.72 -5.92 -13.96
CA GLU A 62 7.52 -4.93 -15.02
C GLU A 62 6.42 -3.93 -14.64
N GLU A 63 5.29 -4.40 -14.10
CA GLU A 63 4.22 -3.53 -13.60
C GLU A 63 4.70 -2.68 -12.44
N ALA A 64 5.43 -3.28 -11.48
CA ALA A 64 5.95 -2.55 -10.33
C ALA A 64 6.91 -1.42 -10.73
N LYS A 65 7.80 -1.66 -11.70
CA LYS A 65 8.71 -0.65 -12.26
C LYS A 65 7.97 0.41 -13.07
N ALA A 66 6.95 0.02 -13.85
CA ALA A 66 6.13 0.97 -14.60
C ALA A 66 5.33 1.92 -13.68
N LEU A 67 4.78 1.40 -12.57
CA LEU A 67 4.03 2.20 -11.60
C LEU A 67 4.93 3.00 -10.65
N ILE A 68 6.11 2.47 -10.33
CA ILE A 68 7.07 3.08 -9.41
C ILE A 68 8.45 3.09 -10.09
N PRO A 69 8.73 4.08 -10.96
CA PRO A 69 9.97 4.13 -11.73
C PRO A 69 11.24 4.19 -10.87
N SER A 70 11.14 4.66 -9.63
CA SER A 70 12.27 4.71 -8.69
C SER A 70 12.74 3.34 -8.20
N LEU A 71 12.02 2.26 -8.54
CA LEU A 71 12.45 0.88 -8.32
C LEU A 71 13.36 0.34 -9.43
N GLU A 72 13.48 1.02 -10.57
CA GLU A 72 14.40 0.62 -11.63
C GLU A 72 15.85 0.65 -11.15
N GLY A 73 16.61 -0.40 -11.47
CA GLY A 73 18.00 -0.57 -11.04
C GLY A 73 18.19 -0.81 -9.53
N ARG A 74 17.10 -0.93 -8.76
CA ARG A 74 17.14 -1.08 -7.30
C ARG A 74 17.04 -2.54 -6.83
N PHE A 75 16.37 -3.37 -7.62
CA PHE A 75 16.21 -4.80 -7.41
C PHE A 75 16.47 -5.54 -8.72
N GLU A 76 16.99 -6.75 -8.60
CA GLU A 76 16.92 -7.75 -9.67
C GLU A 76 15.47 -8.19 -9.87
N ASP A 77 15.09 -8.53 -11.10
CA ASP A 77 13.70 -8.91 -11.41
C ASP A 77 13.24 -10.12 -10.58
N GLU A 78 14.13 -11.08 -10.34
CA GLU A 78 13.81 -12.26 -9.55
C GLU A 78 13.56 -11.91 -8.07
N GLU A 79 14.36 -10.99 -7.51
CA GLU A 79 14.17 -10.55 -6.12
C GLU A 79 12.88 -9.75 -5.97
N LEU A 80 12.58 -8.88 -6.94
CA LEU A 80 11.34 -8.12 -6.95
C LEU A 80 10.14 -9.05 -7.11
N ARG A 81 10.22 -10.04 -8.00
CA ARG A 81 9.17 -11.03 -8.20
C ARG A 81 8.85 -11.80 -6.92
N GLN A 82 9.88 -12.31 -6.24
CA GLN A 82 9.71 -13.01 -4.97
C GLN A 82 9.05 -12.13 -3.90
N LEU A 83 9.42 -10.84 -3.83
CA LEU A 83 8.80 -9.88 -2.92
C LEU A 83 7.31 -9.67 -3.24
N LEU A 84 6.95 -9.56 -4.51
CA LEU A 84 5.56 -9.39 -4.94
C LEU A 84 4.73 -10.64 -4.61
N ASP A 85 5.27 -11.84 -4.88
CA ASP A 85 4.63 -13.12 -4.56
C ASP A 85 4.38 -13.28 -3.06
N ASP A 86 5.32 -12.84 -2.21
CA ASP A 86 5.16 -12.83 -0.75
C ASP A 86 4.03 -11.92 -0.29
N ILE A 87 3.89 -10.75 -0.91
CA ILE A 87 2.81 -9.79 -0.64
C ILE A 87 1.47 -10.38 -1.09
N GLN A 88 1.41 -10.98 -2.28
CA GLN A 88 0.20 -11.63 -2.79
C GLN A 88 -0.24 -12.81 -1.91
N THR A 89 0.71 -13.65 -1.48
CA THR A 89 0.43 -14.76 -0.57
C THR A 89 -0.19 -14.26 0.73
N LYS A 90 0.39 -13.23 1.35
CA LYS A 90 -0.17 -12.59 2.56
C LYS A 90 -1.53 -11.94 2.32
N ARG A 91 -1.77 -11.41 1.12
CA ARG A 91 -3.07 -10.88 0.69
C ARG A 91 -4.13 -11.97 0.56
N SER A 92 -3.75 -13.19 0.18
CA SER A 92 -4.69 -14.30 0.00
C SER A 92 -4.99 -15.04 1.31
N LEU A 93 -4.06 -15.05 2.26
CA LEU A 93 -4.17 -15.81 3.52
C LEU A 93 -4.90 -15.08 4.67
N GLN A 94 -5.31 -13.83 4.47
CA GLN A 94 -5.84 -12.94 5.52
C GLN A 94 -7.33 -13.15 5.89
N TYR A 95 -7.85 -14.37 5.73
CA TYR A 95 -9.24 -14.73 6.07
C TYR A 95 -9.51 -14.73 7.57
#